data_AF-A0A4S2FXE1-F1
#
_entry.id   AF-A0A4S2FXE1-F1
#
_cell.length_a   1.000
_cell.length_b   1.000
_cell.length_c   1.000
_cell.angle_alpha   90.00
_cell.angle_beta   90.00
_cell.angle_gamma   90.00
#
_symmetry.space_group_name_H-M   'P 1'
#
loop_
_entity.id
_entity.type
_entity.pdbx_description
1 polymer ?
#
loop_
_entity_poly.entity_id
_entity_poly.type
_entity_poly.pdbx_seq_one_letter_code
_entity_poly.pdbx_strand_id
1 'polypeptide(L)'
;MMLKRFLLWWRSLRYHRYYVIADCSDNSITFSHKLYKHIELSSHCEDAAKVFVFGIPAWGTYGFTVNPALDRETQLADIQYNEKYKTIGFESLCPSVNRIFCEYGLPCDLKMKLTVTVHRLGDGKVFYNIERPRP
;
A
#
# COMPACT_ATOMS: atom_id res chain seq x y z
N MET A 1 -8.95 -9.17 -30.80
CA MET A 1 -8.47 -7.79 -30.49
C MET A 1 -9.38 -7.06 -29.48
N MET A 2 -10.71 -7.19 -29.56
CA MET A 2 -11.66 -6.58 -28.60
C MET A 2 -11.55 -7.06 -27.15
N LEU A 3 -11.41 -8.38 -26.91
CA LEU A 3 -11.32 -8.92 -25.55
C LEU A 3 -10.09 -8.38 -24.78
N LYS A 4 -8.95 -8.25 -25.46
CA LYS A 4 -7.73 -7.65 -24.89
C LYS A 4 -7.95 -6.18 -24.52
N ARG A 5 -8.61 -5.39 -25.38
CA ARG A 5 -8.94 -3.99 -25.09
C ARG A 5 -9.90 -3.86 -23.91
N PHE A 6 -10.90 -4.74 -23.82
CA PHE A 6 -11.84 -4.76 -22.71
C PHE A 6 -11.14 -5.14 -21.40
N LEU A 7 -10.30 -6.18 -21.41
CA LEU A 7 -9.46 -6.57 -20.27
C LEU A 7 -8.51 -5.44 -19.84
N LEU A 8 -7.88 -4.74 -20.79
CA LEU A 8 -7.00 -3.60 -20.50
C LEU A 8 -7.78 -2.41 -19.94
N TRP A 9 -8.98 -2.12 -20.44
CA TRP A 9 -9.85 -1.08 -19.93
C TRP A 9 -10.38 -1.41 -18.53
N TRP A 10 -10.82 -2.65 -18.30
CA TRP A 10 -11.22 -3.16 -16.97
C TRP A 10 -10.06 -3.14 -15.98
N ARG A 11 -8.87 -3.57 -16.43
CA ARG A 11 -7.63 -3.45 -15.66
C ARG A 11 -7.37 -1.98 -15.35
N SER A 12 -7.40 -1.08 -16.34
CA SER A 12 -7.20 0.36 -16.14
C SER A 12 -8.16 0.96 -15.12
N LEU A 13 -9.44 0.57 -15.14
CA LEU A 13 -10.42 0.97 -14.12
C LEU A 13 -10.06 0.45 -12.72
N ARG A 14 -9.51 -0.77 -12.63
CA ARG A 14 -9.05 -1.39 -11.37
C ARG A 14 -7.77 -0.72 -10.86
N TYR A 15 -6.80 -0.49 -11.74
CA TYR A 15 -5.51 0.18 -11.50
C TYR A 15 -5.67 1.64 -11.05
N HIS A 16 -6.79 2.30 -11.39
CA HIS A 16 -7.06 3.68 -10.99
C HIS A 16 -7.85 3.83 -9.68
N ARG A 17 -8.28 2.74 -9.04
CA ARG A 17 -9.09 2.86 -7.81
C ARG A 17 -8.27 3.03 -6.55
N TYR A 18 -7.22 2.21 -6.38
CA TYR A 18 -6.41 2.21 -5.17
C TYR A 18 -4.95 2.33 -5.53
N TYR A 19 -4.31 3.36 -4.97
CA TYR A 19 -2.89 3.60 -5.13
C TYR A 19 -2.33 4.23 -3.87
N VAL A 20 -1.01 4.19 -3.77
CA VAL A 20 -0.22 4.99 -2.85
C VAL A 20 0.74 5.88 -3.62
N ILE A 21 1.15 6.98 -3.01
CA ILE A 21 2.32 7.75 -3.43
C ILE A 21 3.43 7.39 -2.44
N ALA A 22 4.47 6.75 -2.94
CA ALA A 22 5.63 6.36 -2.16
C ALA A 22 6.78 7.34 -2.43
N ASP A 23 7.47 7.74 -1.36
CA ASP A 23 8.59 8.67 -1.41
C ASP A 23 9.79 8.07 -0.66
N CYS A 24 10.92 7.98 -1.37
CA CYS A 24 12.16 7.45 -0.80
C CYS A 24 12.87 8.41 0.14
N SER A 25 12.68 9.71 -0.04
CA SER A 25 13.43 10.74 0.70
C SER A 25 13.12 10.74 2.20
N ASP A 26 11.86 10.44 2.55
CA ASP A 26 11.35 10.41 3.93
C ASP A 26 10.75 9.05 4.31
N ASN A 27 10.92 8.02 3.48
CA ASN A 27 10.29 6.71 3.64
C ASN A 27 8.76 6.76 3.85
N SER A 28 8.09 7.76 3.27
CA SER A 28 6.65 7.93 3.44
C SER A 28 5.83 7.20 2.38
N ILE A 29 4.66 6.73 2.80
CA ILE A 29 3.63 6.17 1.95
C ILE A 29 2.35 6.96 2.20
N THR A 30 1.88 7.67 1.18
CA THR A 30 0.63 8.43 1.21
C THR A 30 -0.49 7.65 0.53
N PHE A 31 -1.64 7.51 1.18
CA PHE A 31 -2.80 6.83 0.61
C PHE A 31 -3.56 7.70 -0.38
N SER A 32 -4.07 7.09 -1.45
CA SER A 32 -5.19 7.68 -2.18
C SER A 32 -6.44 7.75 -1.30
N HIS A 33 -7.26 8.79 -1.45
CA HIS A 33 -8.49 8.98 -0.69
C HIS A 33 -9.42 7.75 -0.71
N LYS A 34 -9.55 7.10 -1.88
CA LYS A 34 -10.37 5.90 -2.03
C LYS A 34 -9.80 4.71 -1.23
N LEU A 35 -8.48 4.56 -1.20
CA LEU A 35 -7.81 3.50 -0.45
C LEU A 35 -7.98 3.74 1.06
N TYR A 36 -7.75 4.97 1.52
CA TYR A 36 -7.96 5.31 2.93
C TYR A 36 -9.39 5.04 3.39
N LYS A 37 -10.39 5.48 2.62
CA LYS A 37 -11.81 5.19 2.93
C LYS A 37 -12.11 3.69 2.95
N HIS A 38 -11.48 2.90 2.08
CA HIS A 38 -11.62 1.44 2.14
C HIS A 38 -11.00 0.85 3.41
N ILE A 39 -9.81 1.32 3.78
CA ILE A 39 -9.12 0.93 5.01
C ILE A 39 -10.00 1.23 6.21
N GLU A 40 -10.42 2.49 6.39
CA GLU A 40 -11.26 2.98 7.48
C GLU A 40 -12.53 2.14 7.66
N LEU A 41 -13.23 1.82 6.56
CA LEU A 41 -14.43 0.98 6.60
C LEU A 41 -14.13 -0.50 6.92
N SER A 42 -12.93 -0.98 6.62
CA SER A 42 -12.55 -2.38 6.79
C SER A 42 -11.91 -2.71 8.14
N SER A 43 -11.26 -1.72 8.78
CA SER A 43 -10.44 -1.94 9.96
C SER A 43 -11.13 -1.60 11.28
N HIS A 44 -12.43 -1.23 11.26
CA HIS A 44 -13.22 -0.86 12.46
C HIS A 44 -12.38 -0.03 13.44
N CYS A 45 -11.74 1.05 12.94
CA CYS A 45 -10.78 1.84 13.70
C CYS A 45 -11.45 2.60 14.85
N GLU A 46 -11.64 1.94 15.98
CA GLU A 46 -11.98 2.61 17.25
C GLU A 46 -10.72 3.19 17.91
N ASP A 47 -9.54 2.59 17.65
CA ASP A 47 -8.22 3.01 18.12
C ASP A 47 -7.30 3.55 16.98
N ALA A 48 -6.16 4.14 17.37
CA ALA A 48 -5.12 4.62 16.46
C ALA A 48 -4.70 3.53 15.46
N ALA A 49 -4.95 3.77 14.18
CA ALA A 49 -4.71 2.79 13.12
C ALA A 49 -3.22 2.59 12.86
N LYS A 50 -2.75 1.35 12.98
CA LYS A 50 -1.37 0.94 12.80
C LYS A 50 -1.21 0.01 11.60
N VAL A 51 -0.08 0.09 10.93
CA VAL A 51 0.24 -0.63 9.71
C VAL A 51 1.42 -1.56 9.96
N PHE A 52 1.27 -2.82 9.57
CA PHE A 52 2.39 -3.75 9.42
C PHE A 52 2.71 -3.91 7.95
N VAL A 53 3.96 -3.66 7.56
CA VAL A 53 4.44 -3.81 6.19
C VAL A 53 5.29 -5.07 6.09
N PHE A 54 5.15 -5.82 5.01
CA PHE A 54 5.84 -7.09 4.81
C PHE A 54 6.14 -7.34 3.32
N GLY A 55 7.18 -8.14 3.07
CA GLY A 55 7.46 -8.67 1.74
C GLY A 55 6.56 -9.86 1.42
N ILE A 56 6.23 -10.04 0.15
CA ILE A 56 5.48 -11.17 -0.41
C ILE A 56 6.39 -11.88 -1.42
N PRO A 57 7.28 -12.79 -0.96
CA PRO A 57 8.30 -13.40 -1.82
C PRO A 57 7.73 -14.11 -3.04
N ALA A 58 6.58 -14.79 -2.86
CA ALA A 58 5.89 -15.50 -3.95
C ALA A 58 5.51 -14.58 -5.12
N TRP A 59 5.33 -13.28 -4.88
CA TRP A 59 4.92 -12.30 -5.89
C TRP A 59 6.04 -11.33 -6.25
N GLY A 60 7.16 -11.35 -5.52
CA GLY A 60 8.21 -10.34 -5.63
C GLY A 60 7.68 -8.93 -5.35
N THR A 61 6.71 -8.81 -4.44
CA THR A 61 6.07 -7.55 -4.08
C THR A 61 6.11 -7.30 -2.57
N TYR A 62 5.64 -6.14 -2.17
CA TYR A 62 5.43 -5.72 -0.80
C TYR A 62 3.95 -5.47 -0.54
N GLY A 63 3.52 -5.73 0.68
CA GLY A 63 2.16 -5.46 1.10
C GLY A 63 2.11 -4.94 2.52
N PHE A 64 0.92 -4.52 2.91
CA PHE A 64 0.66 -4.09 4.28
C PHE A 64 -0.70 -4.54 4.75
N THR A 65 -0.85 -4.66 6.07
CA THR A 65 -2.12 -4.92 6.76
C THR A 65 -2.30 -3.89 7.86
N VAL A 66 -3.56 -3.61 8.20
CA VAL A 66 -3.93 -2.63 9.21
C VAL A 66 -4.39 -3.35 10.47
N ASN A 67 -3.92 -2.90 11.63
CA ASN A 67 -4.22 -3.44 12.95
C ASN A 67 -4.16 -4.99 13.03
N PRO A 68 -3.08 -5.63 12.56
CA PRO A 68 -2.98 -7.08 12.69
C PRO A 68 -2.86 -7.49 14.17
N ALA A 69 -3.57 -8.56 14.55
CA ALA A 69 -3.31 -9.25 15.81
C ALA A 69 -2.01 -10.05 15.65
N LEU A 70 -0.92 -9.57 16.26
CA LEU A 70 0.39 -10.20 16.24
C LEU A 70 0.77 -10.66 17.64
N ASP A 71 1.15 -11.93 17.78
CA ASP A 71 1.52 -12.53 19.07
C ASP A 71 2.90 -12.09 19.59
N ARG A 72 3.67 -11.40 18.75
CA ARG A 72 5.03 -10.95 19.05
C ARG A 72 5.12 -9.44 18.92
N GLU A 73 5.93 -8.85 19.79
CA GLU A 73 6.30 -7.44 19.67
C GLU A 73 6.91 -7.19 18.30
N THR A 74 6.17 -6.44 17.47
CA THR A 74 6.48 -6.19 16.08
C THR A 74 6.36 -4.69 15.85
N GLN A 75 7.34 -4.11 15.15
CA GLN A 75 7.27 -2.71 14.78
C GLN A 75 6.07 -2.48 13.85
N LEU A 76 5.20 -1.56 14.24
CA LEU A 76 4.09 -1.09 13.43
C LEU A 76 4.28 0.39 13.16
N ALA A 77 3.83 0.84 11.98
CA ALA A 77 3.82 2.24 11.61
C ALA A 77 2.46 2.86 11.91
N ASP A 78 2.43 4.03 12.53
CA ASP A 78 1.17 4.74 12.76
C ASP A 78 0.65 5.37 11.47
N ILE A 79 -0.64 5.22 11.19
CA ILE A 79 -1.31 6.02 10.17
C ILE A 79 -1.51 7.42 10.73
N GLN A 80 -0.94 8.41 10.06
CA GLN A 80 -0.93 9.79 10.50
C GLN A 80 -1.44 10.73 9.41
N TYR A 81 -2.11 11.79 9.84
CA TYR A 81 -2.55 12.87 8.97
C TYR A 81 -1.51 14.00 8.98
N ASN A 82 -1.00 14.33 7.80
CA ASN A 82 -0.12 15.48 7.62
C ASN A 82 -0.96 16.73 7.39
N GLU A 83 -1.03 17.59 8.41
CA GLU A 83 -1.85 18.80 8.35
C GLU A 83 -1.39 19.80 7.28
N LYS A 84 -0.06 19.91 7.05
CA LYS A 84 0.53 20.85 6.09
C LYS A 84 0.16 20.48 4.65
N TYR A 85 0.24 19.20 4.30
CA TYR A 85 -0.02 18.72 2.95
C TYR A 85 -1.44 18.18 2.74
N LYS A 86 -2.23 18.11 3.82
CA LYS A 86 -3.59 17.55 3.83
C LYS A 86 -3.63 16.12 3.27
N THR A 87 -2.62 15.33 3.63
CA THR A 87 -2.47 13.93 3.20
C THR A 87 -2.53 12.98 4.39
N ILE A 88 -2.92 11.74 4.14
CA ILE A 88 -2.92 10.67 5.14
C ILE A 88 -2.06 9.51 4.64
N GLY A 89 -1.26 8.96 5.53
CA GLY A 89 -0.26 7.98 5.18
C GLY A 89 0.46 7.44 6.40
N PHE A 90 1.61 6.83 6.19
CA PHE A 90 2.47 6.32 7.25
C PHE A 90 3.93 6.32 6.78
N GLU A 91 4.85 6.24 7.72
CA GLU A 91 6.27 6.01 7.45
C GLU A 91 6.57 4.51 7.49
N SER A 92 7.24 3.99 6.47
CA SER A 92 7.65 2.58 6.42
C SER A 92 9.14 2.47 6.61
N LEU A 93 9.59 1.94 7.76
CA LEU A 93 11.02 1.71 8.04
C LEU A 93 11.43 0.23 7.96
N CYS A 94 10.48 -0.70 8.15
CA CYS A 94 10.73 -2.13 8.12
C CYS A 94 9.58 -2.87 7.44
N PRO A 95 9.71 -3.25 6.15
CA PRO A 95 10.75 -2.82 5.19
C PRO A 95 10.64 -1.33 4.86
N SER A 96 11.77 -0.70 4.52
CA SER A 96 11.79 0.72 4.16
C SER A 96 11.27 0.98 2.75
N VAL A 97 10.75 2.18 2.46
CA VAL A 97 10.37 2.55 1.08
C VAL A 97 11.58 2.50 0.15
N ASN A 98 12.75 2.89 0.63
CA ASN A 98 14.01 2.74 -0.10
C ASN A 98 14.29 1.29 -0.52
N ARG A 99 14.03 0.32 0.38
CA ARG A 99 14.15 -1.09 0.04
C ARG A 99 13.14 -1.52 -1.03
N ILE A 100 11.89 -1.08 -0.90
CA ILE A 100 10.84 -1.36 -1.88
C ILE A 100 11.25 -0.85 -3.26
N PHE A 101 11.74 0.38 -3.36
CA PHE A 101 12.17 0.97 -4.63
C PHE A 101 13.37 0.25 -5.23
N CYS A 102 14.38 -0.05 -4.41
CA CYS A 102 15.56 -0.80 -4.85
C CYS A 102 15.18 -2.15 -5.44
N GLU A 103 14.35 -2.94 -4.75
CA GLU A 103 13.93 -4.26 -5.22
C GLU A 103 12.97 -4.19 -6.42
N TYR A 104 12.21 -3.10 -6.55
CA TYR A 104 11.35 -2.86 -7.72
C TYR A 104 12.12 -2.33 -8.93
N GLY A 105 13.33 -1.79 -8.74
CA GLY A 105 14.12 -1.12 -9.76
C GLY A 105 13.59 0.28 -10.09
N LEU A 106 13.09 1.00 -9.09
CA LEU A 106 12.49 2.32 -9.24
C LEU A 106 13.46 3.45 -8.88
N PRO A 107 13.35 4.62 -9.53
CA PRO A 107 14.15 5.80 -9.19
C PRO A 107 13.76 6.36 -7.82
N CYS A 108 14.74 6.53 -6.92
CA CYS A 108 14.54 7.11 -5.58
C CYS A 108 14.45 8.64 -5.56
N ASP A 109 14.83 9.31 -6.65
CA ASP A 109 14.76 10.76 -6.82
C ASP A 109 13.34 11.27 -7.13
N LEU A 110 12.40 10.36 -7.41
CA LEU A 110 11.02 10.70 -7.74
C LEU A 110 10.04 10.06 -6.76
N LYS A 111 8.96 10.79 -6.47
CA LYS A 111 7.79 10.20 -5.81
C LYS A 111 7.03 9.35 -6.83
N MET A 112 6.74 8.10 -6.47
CA MET A 112 6.12 7.14 -7.38
C MET A 112 4.69 6.82 -6.97
N LYS A 113 3.77 6.91 -7.93
CA LYS A 113 2.40 6.40 -7.76
C LYS A 113 2.39 4.89 -8.00
N LEU A 114 2.18 4.11 -6.95
CA LEU A 114 2.15 2.65 -7.00
C LEU A 114 0.71 2.14 -6.83
N THR A 115 0.32 1.19 -7.67
CA THR A 115 -1.02 0.59 -7.58
C THR A 115 -1.12 -0.29 -6.34
N VAL A 116 -2.27 -0.28 -5.68
CA VAL A 116 -2.58 -1.19 -4.58
C VAL A 116 -3.68 -2.15 -4.99
N THR A 117 -3.44 -3.46 -4.82
CA THR A 117 -4.49 -4.48 -4.90
C THR A 117 -4.89 -4.98 -3.52
N VAL A 118 -6.20 -5.04 -3.29
CA VAL A 118 -6.79 -5.54 -2.04
C VAL A 118 -6.98 -7.04 -2.16
N HIS A 119 -6.46 -7.79 -1.19
CA HIS A 119 -6.59 -9.24 -1.10
C HIS A 119 -7.28 -9.61 0.21
N ARG A 120 -8.28 -10.48 0.12
CA ARG A 120 -9.01 -11.01 1.28
C ARG A 120 -8.58 -12.45 1.51
N LEU A 121 -8.20 -12.75 2.74
CA LEU A 121 -7.83 -14.08 3.19
C LEU A 121 -9.09 -14.85 3.61
N GLY A 122 -8.97 -16.18 3.69
CA GLY A 122 -10.08 -17.07 4.04
C GLY A 122 -10.63 -16.86 5.46
N ASP A 123 -9.84 -16.27 6.35
CA ASP A 123 -10.22 -15.90 7.73
C ASP A 123 -10.83 -14.49 7.82
N GLY A 124 -11.12 -13.84 6.68
CA GLY A 124 -11.70 -12.50 6.62
C GLY A 124 -10.69 -11.36 6.74
N LYS A 125 -9.41 -11.65 7.03
CA LYS A 125 -8.36 -10.62 7.08
C LYS A 125 -8.10 -10.05 5.69
N VAL A 126 -7.65 -8.80 5.65
CA VAL A 126 -7.38 -8.05 4.43
C VAL A 126 -5.93 -7.60 4.42
N PHE A 127 -5.26 -7.79 3.28
CA PHE A 127 -3.98 -7.13 3.05
C PHE A 127 -3.99 -6.37 1.72
N TYR A 128 -3.10 -5.39 1.65
CA TYR A 128 -2.99 -4.42 0.58
C TYR A 128 -1.63 -4.61 -0.08
N ASN A 129 -1.63 -5.20 -1.27
CA ASN A 129 -0.43 -5.45 -2.05
C ASN A 129 -0.05 -4.20 -2.86
N ILE A 130 1.14 -3.66 -2.62
CA ILE A 130 1.73 -2.57 -3.40
C ILE A 130 2.35 -3.20 -4.64
N GLU A 131 1.70 -3.06 -5.78
CA GLU A 131 2.15 -3.73 -7.01
C GLU A 131 3.47 -3.15 -7.49
N ARG A 132 4.37 -4.06 -7.91
CA ARG A 132 5.53 -3.70 -8.70
C ARG A 132 5.07 -3.14 -10.05
N PRO A 133 5.48 -1.91 -10.43
CA PRO A 133 5.19 -1.38 -11.75
C PRO A 133 5.70 -2.33 -12.82
N ARG A 134 4.86 -2.64 -13.81
CA ARG A 134 5.27 -3.42 -14.97
C ARG A 134 5.61 -2.45 -16.11
N PRO A 135 6.72 -2.68 -16.84
CA PRO A 135 6.99 -1.96 -18.08
C PRO A 135 5.91 -2.22 -19.15
#